data_AF-A0A7J3D3M4-F1
#
_entry.id   AF-A0A7J3D3M4-F1
#
_cell.length_a   1.000
_cell.length_b   1.000
_cell.length_c   1.000
_cell.angle_alpha   90.00
_cell.angle_beta   90.00
_cell.angle_gamma   90.00
#
_symmetry.space_group_name_H-M   'P 1'
#
loop_
_entity.id
_entity.type
_entity.pdbx_description
1 polymer ?
#
loop_
_entity_poly.entity_id
_entity_poly.type
_entity_poly.pdbx_seq_one_letter_code
_entity_poly.pdbx_strand_id
1 'polypeptide(L)' 'TDFSGPNCIFPLIDLGIALGSAVKLASEYCVDNRIMYTVGLAAKKLNLMDADVVMGIPLSVSGKSIYFDRPKV' A
#
# COMPACT_ATOMS: atom_id res chain seq x y z
N THR A 1 -5.09 -9.11 16.69
CA THR A 1 -5.63 -8.36 15.54
C THR A 1 -4.50 -7.58 14.92
N ASP A 2 -4.39 -7.59 13.60
CA ASP A 2 -3.25 -7.02 12.88
C ASP A 2 -3.18 -5.47 12.93
N PHE A 3 -4.32 -4.81 13.17
CA PHE A 3 -4.41 -3.38 13.45
C PHE A 3 -5.10 -3.10 14.80
N SER A 4 -4.91 -1.87 15.30
CA SER A 4 -5.39 -1.44 16.62
C SER A 4 -6.82 -0.92 16.51
N GLY A 5 -7.69 -1.37 17.43
CA GLY A 5 -8.97 -0.75 17.79
C GLY A 5 -10.11 -0.74 16.74
N PRO A 6 -11.33 -0.34 17.16
CA PRO A 6 -12.37 0.08 16.24
C PRO A 6 -11.91 1.36 15.54
N ASN A 7 -11.76 1.31 14.23
CA ASN A 7 -11.36 2.46 13.42
C ASN A 7 -12.61 3.20 12.92
N CYS A 8 -12.61 4.53 13.01
CA CYS A 8 -13.66 5.34 12.41
C CYS A 8 -13.61 5.19 10.87
N ILE A 9 -14.78 5.08 10.23
CA ILE A 9 -14.85 4.86 8.78
C ILE A 9 -14.43 6.10 7.99
N PHE A 10 -14.64 7.31 8.52
CA PHE A 10 -14.31 8.54 7.80
C PHE A 10 -12.81 8.70 7.54
N PRO A 11 -11.91 8.56 8.53
CA PRO A 11 -10.46 8.56 8.28
C PRO A 11 -9.99 7.43 7.37
N LEU A 12 -10.66 6.28 7.39
CA LEU A 12 -10.33 5.16 6.50
C LEU A 12 -10.69 5.46 5.03
N ILE A 13 -11.80 6.18 4.80
CA ILE A 13 -12.18 6.65 3.46
C ILE A 13 -11.14 7.66 2.96
N ASP A 14 -10.75 8.62 3.80
CA ASP A 14 -9.73 9.61 3.45
C ASP A 14 -8.37 8.97 3.17
N LEU A 15 -8.00 7.95 3.96
CA LEU A 15 -6.82 7.12 3.70
C LEU A 15 -6.90 6.43 2.33
N GLY A 16 -8.07 5.90 1.97
CA GLY A 16 -8.31 5.29 0.66
C GLY A 16 -8.12 6.28 -0.50
N ILE A 17 -8.64 7.51 -0.35
CA ILE A 17 -8.47 8.59 -1.34
C ILE A 17 -6.98 8.93 -1.46
N ALA A 18 -6.28 9.11 -0.35
CA ALA A 18 -4.85 9.42 -0.34
C ALA A 18 -4.01 8.34 -1.03
N LEU A 19 -4.28 7.07 -0.72
CA LEU A 19 -3.62 5.93 -1.38
C LEU A 19 -3.89 5.92 -2.88
N GLY A 20 -5.15 6.14 -3.29
CA GLY A 20 -5.58 6.23 -4.69
C GLY A 20 -4.85 7.34 -5.46
N SER A 21 -4.75 8.53 -4.88
CA SER A 21 -4.00 9.64 -5.47
C SER A 21 -2.51 9.34 -5.60
N ALA A 22 -1.90 8.71 -4.58
CA ALA A 22 -0.48 8.36 -4.61
C ALA A 22 -0.15 7.31 -5.70
N VAL A 23 -0.96 6.25 -5.83
CA VAL A 23 -0.75 5.23 -6.88
C VAL A 23 -1.00 5.76 -8.28
N LYS A 24 -1.96 6.69 -8.43
CA LYS A 24 -2.19 7.35 -9.71
C LYS A 24 -0.98 8.17 -10.13
N LEU A 25 -0.41 8.94 -9.22
CA LEU A 25 0.80 9.73 -9.49
C LEU A 25 1.98 8.82 -9.86
N ALA A 26 2.21 7.73 -9.12
CA ALA A 26 3.26 6.76 -9.47
C ALA A 26 3.06 6.19 -10.89
N SER A 27 1.80 5.93 -11.26
CA SER A 27 1.47 5.42 -12.61
C SER A 27 1.71 6.46 -13.71
N GLU A 28 1.53 7.75 -13.44
CA GLU A 28 1.85 8.83 -14.38
C GLU A 28 3.35 8.93 -14.66
N TYR A 29 4.18 8.53 -13.70
CA TYR A 29 5.64 8.40 -13.88
C TYR A 29 6.07 7.03 -14.41
N CYS A 30 5.14 6.22 -14.91
CA CYS A 30 5.40 4.85 -15.40
C CYS A 30 6.08 3.95 -14.35
N VAL A 31 5.84 4.21 -13.06
CA VAL A 31 6.34 3.38 -11.96
C VAL A 31 5.30 2.34 -11.60
N ASP A 32 5.69 1.05 -11.71
CA ASP A 32 4.85 -0.05 -11.29
C ASP A 32 4.60 0.03 -9.79
N ASN A 33 3.34 -0.16 -9.38
CA ASN A 33 2.94 -0.04 -7.99
C ASN A 33 1.75 -0.94 -7.66
N ARG A 34 1.57 -1.27 -6.37
CA ARG A 34 0.40 -2.00 -5.87
C ARG A 34 0.19 -1.72 -4.39
N ILE A 35 -1.03 -1.36 -3.99
CA ILE A 35 -1.37 -1.19 -2.56
C ILE A 35 -1.31 -2.56 -1.87
N MET A 36 -0.52 -2.67 -0.80
CA MET A 36 -0.32 -3.92 -0.05
C MET A 36 -0.55 -3.74 1.45
N TYR A 37 -1.48 -4.55 1.97
CA TYR A 37 -1.74 -4.70 3.40
C TYR A 37 -0.54 -5.32 4.14
N THR A 38 0.10 -6.32 3.54
CA THR A 38 1.19 -7.10 4.17
C THR A 38 2.42 -6.23 4.48
N VAL A 39 2.75 -5.31 3.58
CA VAL A 39 3.85 -4.34 3.78
C VAL A 39 3.51 -3.40 4.92
N GLY A 40 2.27 -2.89 4.96
CA GLY A 40 1.80 -2.04 6.04
C GLY A 40 1.80 -2.73 7.40
N LEU A 41 1.38 -3.99 7.44
CA LEU A 41 1.44 -4.84 8.64
C LEU A 41 2.89 -5.05 9.11
N ALA A 42 3.82 -5.30 8.20
CA ALA A 42 5.23 -5.43 8.53
C ALA A 42 5.79 -4.12 9.11
N ALA A 43 5.50 -2.98 8.49
CA ALA A 43 5.91 -1.66 8.98
C ALA A 43 5.38 -1.36 10.38
N LYS A 44 4.12 -1.73 10.66
CA LYS A 44 3.52 -1.61 12.00
C LYS A 44 4.20 -2.52 13.03
N LYS A 45 4.43 -3.80 12.69
CA LYS A 45 5.13 -4.75 13.58
C LYS A 45 6.56 -4.34 13.90
N LEU A 46 7.21 -3.63 12.97
CA LEU A 46 8.56 -3.08 13.13
C LEU A 46 8.58 -1.70 13.82
N ASN A 47 7.44 -1.16 14.24
CA ASN A 47 7.30 0.17 14.83
C ASN A 47 7.91 1.30 13.97
N LEU A 48 7.83 1.18 12.64
CA LEU A 48 8.34 2.20 11.71
C LEU A 48 7.39 3.39 11.55
N MET A 49 6.12 3.22 11.93
CA MET A 49 5.08 4.24 11.89
C MET A 49 4.17 4.09 13.11
N ASP A 50 3.86 5.21 13.73
CA ASP A 50 2.88 5.30 14.83
C ASP A 50 1.50 5.63 14.25
N ALA A 51 0.75 4.58 13.89
CA ALA A 51 -0.61 4.71 13.34
C ALA A 51 -1.45 3.45 13.60
N ASP A 52 -2.77 3.65 13.67
CA ASP A 52 -3.72 2.56 13.88
C ASP A 52 -3.80 1.61 12.66
N VAL A 53 -3.79 2.18 11.45
CA VAL A 53 -3.80 1.48 10.17
C VAL A 53 -2.68 2.00 9.28
N VAL A 54 -1.89 1.08 8.73
CA VAL A 54 -0.75 1.40 7.85
C VAL A 54 -0.90 0.59 6.57
N MET A 55 -0.76 1.25 5.42
CA MET A 55 -0.80 0.61 4.11
C MET A 55 0.49 0.92 3.36
N GLY A 56 1.07 -0.07 2.69
CA GLY A 56 2.30 0.10 1.92
C GLY A 56 2.00 0.22 0.42
N ILE A 57 2.74 1.10 -0.27
CA ILE A 57 2.79 1.15 -1.74
C ILE A 57 4.22 0.84 -2.17
N PRO A 58 4.58 -0.44 -2.37
CA PRO A 58 5.83 -0.79 -3.03
C PRO A 58 5.85 -0.22 -4.45
N LEU A 59 7.02 0.30 -4.84
CA LEU A 59 7.30 0.87 -6.15
C LEU A 59 8.38 0.04 -6.85
N SER A 60 8.23 -0.17 -8.16
CA SER A 60 9.21 -0.86 -8.99
C SER A 60 9.39 -0.13 -10.32
N VAL A 61 10.64 -0.06 -10.77
CA VAL A 61 11.07 0.52 -12.06
C VAL A 61 11.66 -0.55 -12.97
N SER A 62 11.25 -1.80 -12.76
CA SER A 62 11.74 -2.95 -13.53
C SER A 62 11.11 -2.98 -14.92
N GLY A 63 11.78 -3.59 -15.90
CA GLY A 63 11.24 -3.71 -17.27
C GLY A 63 9.98 -4.59 -17.38
N LYS A 64 9.69 -5.39 -16.36
CA LYS A 64 8.44 -6.15 -16.21
C LYS A 64 7.91 -5.94 -14.80
N SER A 65 6.60 -5.70 -14.71
CA SER A 65 5.93 -5.48 -13.44
C SER A 65 5.93 -6.74 -12.58
N ILE A 66 6.69 -6.71 -11.47
CA ILE A 66 6.76 -7.81 -10.49
C ILE A 66 5.42 -8.06 -9.78
N TYR A 67 4.53 -7.07 -9.75
CA TYR A 67 3.25 -7.15 -9.05
C TYR A 67 2.16 -7.88 -9.85
N PHE A 68 2.33 -7.94 -11.17
CA PHE A 68 1.39 -8.54 -12.10
C PHE A 68 1.99 -9.71 -12.89
N ASP A 69 3.26 -10.03 -12.67
CA ASP A 69 3.88 -11.20 -13.27
C ASP A 69 3.19 -12.49 -12.78
N ARG A 70 2.83 -13.36 -13.73
CA ARG A 70 2.21 -14.67 -13.46
C ARG A 70 3.12 -15.75 -14.06
N PRO A 71 3.46 -16.80 -13.30
CA PRO A 71 4.16 -17.94 -13.89
C PRO A 71 3.30 -18.53 -15.03
N LYS A 72 3.94 -18.84 -16.15
CA LYS A 72 3.30 -19.57 -17.25
C LYS A 72 2.96 -20.96 -16.74
N VAL A 73 1.67 -21.24 -16.65
CA VAL A 73 1.13 -22.60 -16.44
C VAL A 73 1.27 -23.42 -17.71
#